data_AF-A0A376MFN0-F1
#
_entry.id   AF-A0A376MFN0-F1
#
_cell.length_a   1.000
_cell.length_b   1.000
_cell.length_c   1.000
_cell.angle_alpha   90.00
_cell.angle_beta   90.00
_cell.angle_gamma   90.00
#
_symmetry.space_group_name_H-M   'P 1'
#
loop_
_entity.id
_entity.type
_entity.pdbx_description
1 polymer ?
#
loop_
_entity_poly.entity_id
_entity_poly.type
_entity_poly.pdbx_seq_one_letter_code
_entity_poly.pdbx_strand_id
1 'polypeptide(L)'
;MINAISTTNPNTELVAGQLIVASRTVGGLQTYLAPYFPKDAMLITSLKNLSIYFQKGSLRRFIREEPEYNRIATYQSMNDCYVVEDYGKCALIEGITFAGEDPDNNAESGQPQPEA
;
A
#
# COMPACT_ATOMS: atom_id res chain seq x y z
N MET A 1 26.56 12.38 23.28
CA MET A 1 25.93 12.34 24.62
C MET A 1 25.15 11.04 24.73
N ILE A 2 25.74 10.04 25.37
CA ILE A 2 25.14 8.74 25.73
C ILE A 2 25.23 8.74 27.25
N ASN A 3 24.14 9.06 27.96
CA ASN A 3 24.00 8.90 29.41
C ASN A 3 22.60 9.36 29.85
N ALA A 4 21.60 8.46 29.82
CA ALA A 4 20.35 8.59 30.59
C ALA A 4 19.43 7.34 30.57
N ILE A 5 19.91 6.15 30.19
CA ILE A 5 19.04 4.96 30.21
C ILE A 5 19.14 4.34 31.61
N SER A 6 18.32 4.85 32.53
CA SER A 6 18.13 4.25 33.85
C SER A 6 17.44 2.90 33.72
N THR A 7 18.06 1.87 34.28
CA THR A 7 17.67 0.45 34.25
C THR A 7 16.45 0.10 35.13
N THR A 8 15.66 1.09 35.60
CA THR A 8 14.61 0.89 36.62
C THR A 8 13.30 1.69 36.39
N ASN A 9 13.03 2.17 35.17
CA ASN A 9 11.79 2.94 34.91
C ASN A 9 10.80 2.18 34.01
N PRO A 10 9.57 1.83 34.48
CA PRO A 10 8.54 1.19 33.65
C PRO A 10 8.14 2.03 32.43
N ASN A 11 8.38 3.35 32.46
CA ASN A 11 8.16 4.21 31.31
C ASN A 11 9.14 3.94 30.15
N THR A 12 10.31 3.36 30.39
CA THR A 12 11.25 3.04 29.30
C THR A 12 10.73 1.87 28.46
N GLU A 13 10.10 0.88 29.09
CA GLU A 13 9.45 -0.25 28.39
C GLU A 13 8.23 0.24 27.61
N LEU A 14 7.41 1.12 28.20
CA LEU A 14 6.28 1.73 27.51
C LEU A 14 6.71 2.60 26.33
N VAL A 15 7.77 3.40 26.48
CA VAL A 15 8.34 4.23 25.40
C VAL A 15 8.98 3.36 24.31
N ALA A 16 9.67 2.27 24.68
CA ALA A 16 10.19 1.30 23.70
C ALA A 16 9.06 0.60 22.94
N GLY A 17 7.97 0.23 23.62
CA GLY A 17 6.76 -0.32 23.00
C GLY A 17 6.11 0.65 22.03
N GLN A 18 5.98 1.93 22.41
CA GLN A 18 5.49 2.98 21.52
C GLN A 18 6.40 3.22 20.31
N LEU A 19 7.73 3.12 20.47
CA LEU A 19 8.67 3.26 19.36
C LEU A 19 8.55 2.10 18.37
N ILE A 20 8.35 0.87 18.87
CA ILE A 20 8.12 -0.33 18.05
C ILE A 20 6.80 -0.20 17.28
N VAL A 21 5.72 0.22 17.95
CA VAL A 21 4.40 0.43 17.31
C VAL A 21 4.44 1.57 16.29
N ALA A 22 5.19 2.64 16.57
CA ALA A 22 5.40 3.73 15.62
C ALA A 22 6.29 3.33 14.44
N SER A 23 7.18 2.35 14.63
CA SER A 23 7.98 1.79 13.55
C SER A 23 7.08 0.93 12.66
N ARG A 24 6.84 1.39 11.42
CA ARG A 24 6.15 0.62 10.38
C ARG A 24 7.07 -0.50 9.86
N THR A 25 7.43 -1.42 10.74
CA THR A 25 8.30 -2.56 10.41
C THR A 25 7.56 -3.88 10.63
N VAL A 26 7.79 -4.84 9.75
CA VAL A 26 7.26 -6.20 9.84
C VAL A 26 8.46 -7.13 9.72
N GLY A 27 8.66 -7.99 10.72
CA GLY A 27 9.83 -8.88 10.77
C GLY A 27 11.18 -8.15 10.76
N GLY A 28 11.23 -6.91 11.27
CA GLY A 28 12.45 -6.07 11.25
C GLY A 28 12.76 -5.40 9.91
N LEU A 29 11.91 -5.57 8.89
CA LEU A 29 12.04 -4.92 7.59
C LEU A 29 11.14 -3.69 7.50
N GLN A 30 11.61 -2.67 6.77
CA GLN A 30 10.81 -1.48 6.49
C GLN A 30 9.62 -1.83 5.60
N THR A 31 8.43 -1.37 5.99
CA THR A 31 7.20 -1.58 5.21
C THR A 31 6.72 -0.30 4.55
N TYR A 32 6.07 -0.46 3.41
CA TYR A 32 5.41 0.61 2.68
C TYR A 32 3.96 0.21 2.40
N LEU A 33 3.03 1.10 2.73
CA LEU A 33 1.61 0.91 2.48
C LEU A 33 1.26 1.64 1.19
N ALA A 34 1.09 0.88 0.10
CA ALA A 34 0.65 1.44 -1.17
C ALA A 34 -0.88 1.65 -1.15
N PRO A 35 -1.38 2.80 -1.63
CA PRO A 35 -2.82 3.01 -1.76
C PRO A 35 -3.42 1.99 -2.76
N TYR A 36 -4.64 1.53 -2.48
CA TYR A 36 -5.35 0.54 -3.29
C TYR A 36 -4.67 -0.84 -3.41
N PHE A 37 -3.69 -1.15 -2.55
CA PHE A 37 -3.13 -2.50 -2.47
C PHE A 37 -4.17 -3.48 -1.87
N PRO A 38 -4.25 -4.74 -2.35
CA PRO A 38 -5.17 -5.73 -1.80
C PRO A 38 -4.97 -5.92 -0.29
N LYS A 39 -6.09 -6.07 0.44
CA LYS A 39 -6.07 -6.10 1.93
C LYS A 39 -5.51 -7.41 2.49
N ASP A 40 -5.67 -8.49 1.75
CA ASP A 40 -5.33 -9.86 2.10
C ASP A 40 -4.00 -10.32 1.49
N ALA A 41 -3.20 -9.38 0.96
CA ALA A 41 -1.94 -9.68 0.30
C ALA A 41 -0.78 -8.83 0.82
N MET A 42 0.43 -9.35 0.66
CA MET A 42 1.68 -8.65 0.94
C MET A 42 2.74 -9.02 -0.10
N LEU A 43 3.38 -8.02 -0.71
CA LEU A 43 4.50 -8.22 -1.63
C LEU A 43 5.82 -7.92 -0.94
N ILE A 44 6.71 -8.91 -0.91
CA ILE A 44 8.08 -8.78 -0.42
C ILE A 44 9.00 -8.62 -1.62
N THR A 45 9.53 -7.42 -1.83
CA THR A 45 10.55 -7.15 -2.86
C THR A 45 11.29 -5.84 -2.55
N SER A 46 12.34 -5.55 -3.32
CA SER A 46 13.01 -4.24 -3.27
C SER A 46 12.36 -3.27 -4.26
N LEU A 47 12.22 -1.99 -3.91
CA LEU A 47 11.63 -0.97 -4.81
C LEU A 47 12.40 -0.81 -6.13
N LYS A 48 13.69 -1.17 -6.16
CA LYS A 48 14.51 -1.15 -7.38
C LYS A 48 14.19 -2.29 -8.36
N ASN A 49 13.46 -3.31 -7.90
CA ASN A 49 13.03 -4.44 -8.74
C ASN A 49 11.73 -4.14 -9.50
N LEU A 50 11.04 -3.06 -9.12
CA LEU A 50 9.79 -2.63 -9.74
C LEU A 50 10.08 -1.46 -10.68
N SER A 51 9.72 -1.64 -11.94
CA SER A 51 9.98 -0.66 -12.99
C SER A 51 8.72 -0.32 -13.76
N ILE A 52 8.69 0.90 -14.29
CA ILE A 52 7.67 1.36 -15.23
C ILE A 52 8.41 1.80 -16.50
N TYR A 53 8.13 1.10 -17.60
CA TYR A 53 8.61 1.49 -18.92
C TYR A 53 7.53 2.29 -19.62
N PHE A 54 7.93 3.37 -20.30
CA PHE A 54 7.04 4.17 -21.11
C PHE A 54 7.66 4.39 -22.48
N GLN A 55 6.82 4.35 -23.51
CA GLN A 55 7.30 4.61 -24.86
C GLN A 55 7.56 6.12 -25.03
N LYS A 56 8.78 6.48 -25.42
CA LYS A 56 9.17 7.87 -25.69
C LYS A 56 8.27 8.47 -26.77
N GLY A 57 7.72 9.66 -26.50
CA GLY A 57 6.83 10.38 -27.42
C GLY A 57 5.40 9.84 -27.49
N SER A 58 5.02 8.84 -26.67
CA SER A 58 3.65 8.30 -26.67
C SER A 58 2.62 9.20 -26.00
N LEU A 59 3.05 10.15 -25.17
CA LEU A 59 2.16 11.06 -24.47
C LEU A 59 1.50 12.02 -25.47
N ARG A 60 0.21 11.81 -25.70
CA ARG A 60 -0.63 12.68 -26.53
C ARG A 60 -1.75 13.26 -25.68
N ARG A 61 -1.95 14.57 -25.79
CA ARG A 61 -3.03 15.32 -25.14
C ARG A 61 -3.85 16.05 -26.18
N PHE A 62 -5.17 15.87 -26.13
CA PHE A 62 -6.14 16.59 -26.94
C PHE A 62 -7.15 17.28 -26.02
N ILE A 63 -7.36 18.58 -26.22
CA ILE A 63 -8.29 19.39 -25.43
C ILE A 63 -9.42 19.82 -26.37
N ARG A 64 -10.66 19.58 -25.96
CA ARG A 64 -11.86 19.93 -26.73
C ARG A 64 -12.87 20.60 -25.82
N GLU A 65 -13.42 21.73 -26.28
CA GLU A 65 -14.60 22.32 -25.65
C GLU A 65 -15.82 21.50 -26.06
N GLU A 66 -16.65 21.12 -25.07
CA GLU A 66 -17.89 20.39 -25.26
C GLU A 66 -19.05 21.26 -24.77
N PRO A 67 -19.57 22.17 -25.61
CA PRO A 67 -20.64 23.11 -25.22
C PRO A 67 -21.92 22.37 -24.80
N GLU A 68 -22.19 21.22 -25.40
CA GLU A 68 -23.33 20.35 -25.09
C GLU A 68 -23.38 19.93 -23.61
N TYR A 69 -22.21 19.80 -22.97
CA TYR A 69 -22.08 19.40 -21.57
C TYR A 69 -21.53 20.53 -20.68
N ASN A 70 -21.43 21.75 -21.22
CA ASN A 70 -20.84 22.91 -20.55
C ASN A 70 -19.51 22.59 -19.85
N ARG A 71 -18.57 21.94 -20.57
CA ARG A 71 -17.28 21.52 -20.01
C ARG A 71 -16.16 21.57 -21.04
N ILE A 72 -14.93 21.59 -20.54
CA ILE A 72 -13.73 21.37 -21.35
C ILE A 72 -13.22 19.95 -21.06
N ALA A 73 -13.15 19.11 -22.08
CA ALA A 73 -12.68 17.74 -21.97
C ALA A 73 -11.19 17.65 -22.35
N THR A 74 -10.40 17.00 -21.50
CA THR A 74 -8.99 16.68 -21.77
C THR A 74 -8.84 15.19 -21.97
N TYR A 75 -8.44 14.80 -23.18
CA TYR A 75 -8.16 13.43 -23.57
C TYR A 75 -6.65 13.21 -23.52
N GLN A 76 -6.20 12.29 -22.69
CA GLN A 76 -4.80 11.91 -22.58
C GLN A 76 -4.62 10.42 -22.84
N SER A 77 -3.57 10.09 -23.58
CA SER A 77 -3.18 8.72 -23.84
C SER A 77 -1.67 8.64 -23.77
N MET A 78 -1.17 7.60 -23.10
CA MET A 78 0.23 7.26 -22.92
C MET A 78 0.38 5.75 -23.04
N ASN A 79 1.55 5.27 -23.47
CA ASN A 79 1.84 3.85 -23.56
C ASN A 79 2.86 3.46 -22.49
N ASP A 80 2.38 2.80 -21.45
CA ASP A 80 3.13 2.40 -20.25
C ASP A 80 3.06 0.90 -20.02
N CYS A 81 4.08 0.36 -19.36
CA CYS A 81 4.19 -1.04 -19.00
C CYS A 81 4.80 -1.17 -17.59
N TYR A 82 4.13 -1.94 -16.73
CA TYR A 82 4.62 -2.28 -15.39
C TYR A 82 5.40 -3.58 -15.46
N VAL A 83 6.61 -3.59 -14.90
CA VAL A 83 7.51 -4.75 -14.97
C VAL A 83 8.11 -5.04 -13.61
N VAL A 84 8.15 -6.33 -13.28
CA VAL A 84 9.02 -6.88 -12.24
C VAL A 84 10.27 -7.39 -12.94
N GLU A 85 11.43 -6.81 -12.62
CA GLU A 85 12.68 -7.08 -13.35
C GLU A 85 13.19 -8.50 -13.09
N ASP A 86 13.20 -8.92 -11.83
CA ASP A 86 13.65 -10.24 -11.40
C ASP A 86 12.60 -10.92 -10.52
N TYR A 87 11.99 -11.98 -11.05
CA TYR A 87 10.99 -12.77 -10.33
C TYR A 87 11.57 -13.58 -9.16
N GLY A 88 12.87 -13.89 -9.18
CA GLY A 88 13.55 -14.56 -8.06
C GLY A 88 13.77 -13.64 -6.86
N LYS A 89 13.59 -12.32 -7.02
CA LYS A 89 13.73 -11.29 -5.99
C LYS A 89 12.38 -10.77 -5.47
N CYS A 90 11.29 -11.48 -5.72
CA CYS A 90 10.00 -11.15 -5.16
C CYS A 90 9.24 -12.38 -4.65
N ALA A 91 8.46 -12.18 -3.59
CA ALA A 91 7.47 -13.14 -3.14
C ALA A 91 6.17 -12.40 -2.83
N LEU A 92 5.07 -12.84 -3.44
CA LEU A 92 3.73 -12.36 -3.13
C LEU A 92 3.07 -13.40 -2.20
N ILE A 93 2.52 -12.92 -1.10
CA ILE A 93 1.74 -13.70 -0.15
C ILE A 93 0.30 -13.22 -0.30
N GLU A 94 -0.65 -14.14 -0.48
CA GLU A 94 -2.08 -13.87 -0.66
C GLU A 94 -2.89 -14.70 0.34
N GLY A 95 -4.15 -14.31 0.59
CA GLY A 95 -5.05 -15.02 1.51
C GLY A 95 -4.68 -14.83 2.98
N ILE A 96 -4.11 -13.70 3.34
CA ILE A 96 -3.79 -13.36 4.73
C ILE A 96 -5.10 -13.04 5.47
N THR A 97 -5.41 -13.84 6.49
CA THR A 97 -6.52 -13.63 7.42
C THR A 97 -6.01 -13.40 8.84
N PHE A 98 -6.80 -12.73 9.67
CA PHE A 98 -6.46 -12.61 11.09
C PHE A 98 -6.64 -13.95 11.79
N ALA A 99 -5.71 -14.29 12.69
CA ALA A 99 -5.81 -15.50 13.49
C ALA A 99 -7.09 -15.44 14.36
N GLY A 100 -8.05 -16.32 14.08
CA GLY A 100 -9.34 -16.39 14.77
C GLY A 100 -10.58 -16.11 13.91
N GLU A 101 -10.42 -15.67 12.66
CA GLU A 101 -11.50 -15.70 11.67
C GLU A 101 -11.54 -17.07 10.99
N ASP A 102 -12.55 -17.88 11.30
CA ASP A 102 -12.86 -19.08 10.52
C ASP A 102 -13.25 -18.65 9.09
N PRO A 103 -12.67 -19.26 8.04
CA PRO A 103 -12.88 -18.84 6.64
C PRO A 103 -14.34 -18.94 6.18
N ASP A 104 -15.20 -19.67 6.91
CA ASP A 104 -16.61 -19.86 6.59
C ASP A 104 -17.55 -18.77 7.17
N ASN A 105 -17.03 -17.83 7.97
CA ASN A 105 -17.86 -16.84 8.69
C ASN A 105 -18.07 -15.51 7.92
N ASN A 106 -17.51 -15.36 6.72
CA ASN A 106 -17.60 -14.13 5.92
C ASN A 106 -18.87 -14.03 5.04
N ALA A 107 -19.83 -14.95 5.18
CA ALA A 107 -21.08 -14.93 4.41
C ALA A 107 -22.13 -13.92 4.91
N GLU A 108 -21.95 -13.33 6.10
CA GLU A 108 -22.97 -12.48 6.75
C GLU A 108 -22.40 -11.16 7.30
N SER A 109 -21.94 -10.26 6.43
CA SER A 109 -21.73 -8.85 6.82
C SER A 109 -22.26 -7.85 5.78
N GLY A 110 -23.30 -8.25 5.05
CA GLY A 110 -24.05 -7.41 4.12
C GLY A 110 -25.34 -6.82 4.69
N GLN A 111 -25.41 -6.50 5.99
CA GLN A 111 -26.56 -5.76 6.54
C GLN A 111 -26.29 -4.25 6.48
N PRO A 112 -27.12 -3.46 5.76
CA PRO A 112 -26.96 -2.01 5.72
C PRO A 112 -27.31 -1.42 7.09
N GLN A 113 -26.41 -0.59 7.64
CA GLN A 113 -26.68 0.22 8.82
C GLN A 113 -27.79 1.24 8.48
N PRO A 114 -28.83 1.41 9.31
CA PRO A 114 -29.82 2.45 9.10
C PRO A 114 -29.19 3.82 9.39
N GLU A 115 -29.28 4.72 8.41
CA GLU A 115 -28.89 6.12 8.53
C GLU A 115 -29.70 6.80 9.65
N ALA A 116 -29.02 7.57 10.49
CA ALA A 116 -29.60 8.47 11.49
C ALA A 116 -29.28 9.92 11.12
#